data_AF-A0A6A8AJP1-F1
#
_entry.id   AF-A0A6A8AJP1-F1
#
_cell.length_a   1.000
_cell.length_b   1.000
_cell.length_c   1.000
_cell.angle_alpha   90.00
_cell.angle_beta   90.00
_cell.angle_gamma   90.00
#
_symmetry.space_group_name_H-M   'P 1'
#
loop_
_entity.id
_entity.type
_entity.pdbx_description
1 polymer ?
#
loop_
_entity_poly.entity_id
_entity_poly.type
_entity_poly.pdbx_seq_one_letter_code
_entity_poly.pdbx_strand_id
1 'polypeptide(L)'
;MEKPVDVTEVEEEKEVETEESEEELDSEVPEEEDEELEEEFLEAKERSARKEKEEFDEDIVEERFYTIPLRKVWISPRKKRAPKAGRIVKSFVIKHMKVRTEADEEEEAEKLVISNEVNEKLWSRGIEKPPRKIRVRVVKDKEGVVTVLLAEGD
;
A
#
# COMPACT_ATOMS: atom_id res chain seq x y z
N MET A 1 -65.19 -31.00 -24.22
CA MET A 1 -65.15 -29.63 -23.69
C MET A 1 -64.10 -29.66 -22.59
N GLU A 2 -62.99 -28.95 -22.64
CA GLU A 2 -62.56 -27.77 -23.41
C GLU A 2 -61.12 -27.99 -23.93
N LYS A 3 -60.73 -27.30 -24.99
CA LYS A 3 -59.32 -27.20 -25.41
C LYS A 3 -58.74 -25.93 -24.75
N PRO A 4 -57.54 -25.95 -24.14
CA PRO A 4 -56.89 -24.70 -23.74
C PRO A 4 -56.25 -24.02 -24.95
N VAL A 5 -56.43 -22.70 -25.00
CA VAL A 5 -55.96 -21.75 -26.03
C VAL A 5 -54.56 -21.28 -25.66
N ASP A 6 -53.74 -21.07 -26.70
CA ASP A 6 -52.36 -20.61 -26.74
C ASP A 6 -52.00 -19.55 -25.69
N VAL A 7 -51.04 -19.90 -24.84
CA VAL A 7 -50.37 -19.01 -23.86
C VAL A 7 -48.99 -18.56 -24.38
N THR A 8 -48.55 -19.12 -25.52
CA THR A 8 -47.19 -18.98 -26.04
C THR A 8 -46.94 -17.70 -26.83
N GLU A 9 -47.95 -17.07 -27.42
CA GLU A 9 -47.77 -15.83 -28.20
C GLU A 9 -47.60 -14.57 -27.30
N VAL A 10 -48.07 -14.60 -26.05
CA VAL A 10 -47.99 -13.45 -25.13
C VAL A 10 -46.63 -13.35 -24.43
N GLU A 11 -45.88 -14.46 -24.35
CA GLU A 11 -44.52 -14.48 -23.79
C GLU A 11 -43.50 -13.94 -24.80
N GLU A 12 -43.63 -14.26 -26.09
CA GLU A 12 -42.72 -13.77 -27.13
C GLU A 12 -42.81 -12.25 -27.32
N GLU A 13 -44.01 -11.64 -27.32
CA GLU A 13 -44.15 -10.18 -27.48
C GLU A 13 -43.52 -9.39 -26.33
N LYS A 14 -43.44 -10.00 -25.15
CA LYS A 14 -42.93 -9.35 -23.94
C LYS A 14 -41.40 -9.45 -23.81
N GLU A 15 -40.81 -10.50 -24.39
CA GLU A 15 -39.35 -10.66 -24.48
C GLU A 15 -38.76 -9.72 -25.54
N VAL A 16 -39.47 -9.51 -26.65
CA VAL A 16 -39.01 -8.63 -27.75
C VAL A 16 -38.99 -7.14 -27.33
N GLU A 17 -40.00 -6.65 -26.59
CA GLU A 17 -40.00 -5.27 -26.07
C GLU A 17 -38.91 -5.02 -25.01
N THR A 18 -38.52 -6.05 -24.24
CA THR A 18 -37.43 -5.92 -23.25
C THR A 18 -36.05 -5.88 -23.91
N GLU A 19 -35.83 -6.66 -24.98
CA GLU A 19 -34.58 -6.67 -25.73
C GLU A 19 -34.35 -5.35 -26.47
N GLU A 20 -35.37 -4.78 -27.12
CA GLU A 20 -35.24 -3.46 -27.78
C GLU A 20 -34.90 -2.33 -26.79
N SER A 21 -35.33 -2.43 -25.53
CA SER A 21 -35.02 -1.44 -24.49
C SER A 21 -33.62 -1.59 -23.88
N GLU A 22 -33.05 -2.79 -23.91
CA GLU A 22 -31.68 -3.06 -23.46
C GLU A 22 -30.66 -2.70 -24.55
N GLU A 23 -31.00 -2.88 -25.83
CA GLU A 23 -30.14 -2.49 -26.96
C GLU A 23 -29.96 -0.97 -27.09
N GLU A 24 -30.95 -0.14 -26.72
CA GLU A 24 -30.78 1.32 -26.79
C GLU A 24 -29.90 1.91 -25.67
N LEU A 25 -29.62 1.16 -24.60
CA LEU A 25 -28.68 1.53 -23.54
C LEU A 25 -27.23 1.09 -23.84
N ASP A 26 -27.01 0.33 -24.91
CA ASP A 26 -25.68 -0.03 -25.43
C ASP A 26 -25.22 0.94 -26.54
N SER A 27 -25.89 2.10 -26.66
CA SER A 27 -25.46 3.21 -27.49
C SER A 27 -24.22 3.88 -26.90
N GLU A 28 -23.07 3.34 -27.29
CA GLU A 28 -21.78 4.03 -27.45
C GLU A 28 -21.42 4.99 -26.30
N VAL A 29 -20.95 4.44 -25.17
CA VAL A 29 -19.86 5.12 -24.47
C VAL A 29 -18.61 4.77 -25.27
N PRO A 30 -17.96 5.74 -25.95
CA PRO A 30 -16.78 5.46 -26.74
C PRO A 30 -15.71 4.84 -25.83
N GLU A 31 -15.16 3.67 -26.21
CA GLU A 31 -14.02 3.07 -25.49
C GLU A 31 -12.85 4.07 -25.33
N GLU A 32 -12.75 5.04 -26.26
CA GLU A 32 -11.78 6.15 -26.17
C GLU A 32 -12.11 7.17 -25.08
N GLU A 33 -13.38 7.41 -24.73
CA GLU A 33 -13.75 8.28 -23.60
C GLU A 33 -13.39 7.61 -22.26
N ASP A 34 -13.51 6.28 -22.15
CA ASP A 34 -13.06 5.54 -20.97
C ASP A 34 -11.52 5.53 -20.85
N GLU A 35 -10.78 5.39 -21.96
CA GLU A 35 -9.31 5.49 -21.97
C GLU A 35 -8.83 6.92 -21.63
N GLU A 36 -9.44 7.97 -22.19
CA GLU A 36 -9.10 9.37 -21.87
C GLU A 36 -9.38 9.71 -20.40
N LEU A 37 -10.49 9.20 -19.83
CA LEU A 37 -10.82 9.38 -18.41
C LEU A 37 -9.85 8.60 -17.49
N GLU A 38 -9.42 7.40 -17.89
CA GLU A 38 -8.39 6.64 -17.17
C GLU A 38 -7.03 7.36 -17.20
N GLU A 39 -6.64 7.92 -18.34
CA GLU A 39 -5.40 8.70 -18.49
C GLU A 39 -5.44 10.00 -17.65
N GLU A 40 -6.54 10.76 -17.69
CA GLU A 40 -6.70 11.94 -16.83
C GLU A 40 -6.67 11.59 -15.34
N PHE A 41 -7.25 10.45 -14.95
CA PHE A 41 -7.23 9.98 -13.56
C PHE A 41 -5.81 9.56 -13.11
N LEU A 42 -5.06 8.88 -13.97
CA LEU A 42 -3.65 8.52 -13.73
C LEU A 42 -2.79 9.78 -13.65
N GLU A 43 -2.99 10.76 -14.52
CA GLU A 43 -2.23 12.01 -14.50
C GLU A 43 -2.59 12.88 -13.28
N ALA A 44 -3.86 12.95 -12.89
CA ALA A 44 -4.31 13.61 -11.67
C ALA A 44 -3.73 12.93 -10.40
N LYS A 45 -3.65 11.58 -10.41
CA LYS A 45 -3.02 10.78 -9.35
C LYS A 45 -1.50 10.96 -9.30
N GLU A 46 -0.83 11.07 -10.45
CA GLU A 46 0.59 11.39 -10.50
C GLU A 46 0.89 12.82 -10.05
N ARG A 47 0.06 13.80 -10.47
CA ARG A 47 0.20 15.19 -10.04
C ARG A 47 -0.04 15.35 -8.53
N SER A 48 -1.03 14.66 -7.98
CA SER A 48 -1.27 14.67 -6.52
C SER A 48 -0.15 13.96 -5.76
N ALA A 49 0.31 12.79 -6.22
CA ALA A 49 1.44 12.08 -5.62
C ALA A 49 2.75 12.89 -5.69
N ARG A 50 2.98 13.62 -6.77
CA ARG A 50 4.16 14.48 -6.93
C ARG A 50 4.09 15.69 -5.99
N LYS A 51 2.91 16.27 -5.81
CA LYS A 51 2.68 17.40 -4.91
C LYS A 51 2.80 16.99 -3.43
N GLU A 52 2.23 15.85 -3.05
CA GLU A 52 2.42 15.26 -1.71
C GLU A 52 3.89 14.92 -1.44
N LYS A 53 4.63 14.46 -2.46
CA LYS A 53 6.05 14.13 -2.32
C LYS A 53 6.94 15.36 -2.17
N GLU A 54 6.67 16.44 -2.91
CA GLU A 54 7.39 17.71 -2.75
C GLU A 54 7.12 18.34 -1.37
N GLU A 55 5.89 18.31 -0.87
CA GLU A 55 5.57 18.78 0.48
C GLU A 55 6.24 17.93 1.57
N PHE A 56 6.32 16.60 1.38
CA PHE A 56 7.00 15.70 2.32
C PHE A 56 8.50 16.00 2.47
N ASP A 57 9.17 16.41 1.38
CA ASP A 57 10.60 16.69 1.40
C ASP A 57 10.94 18.03 2.12
N GLU A 58 10.00 18.99 2.19
CA GLU A 58 10.21 20.31 2.82
C GLU A 58 10.11 20.29 4.37
N ASP A 59 9.57 19.20 4.94
CA ASP A 59 9.36 19.03 6.38
C ASP A 59 10.37 18.11 7.07
N ILE A 60 11.41 17.69 6.35
CA ILE A 60 12.46 16.82 6.88
C ILE A 60 13.38 17.59 7.83
N VAL A 61 13.37 17.24 9.12
CA VAL A 61 14.24 17.85 10.14
C VAL A 61 15.56 17.13 10.24
N GLU A 62 15.54 15.79 10.19
CA GLU A 62 16.75 14.99 10.37
C GLU A 62 16.73 13.72 9.51
N GLU A 63 17.72 13.62 8.62
CA GLU A 63 17.98 12.42 7.82
C GLU A 63 19.24 11.72 8.33
N ARG A 64 19.14 10.41 8.56
CA ARG A 64 20.29 9.57 8.94
C ARG A 64 20.29 8.24 8.19
N PHE A 65 21.46 7.84 7.71
CA PHE A 65 21.69 6.53 7.12
C PHE A 65 22.25 5.55 8.16
N TYR A 66 21.57 4.44 8.37
CA TYR A 66 22.01 3.40 9.28
C TYR A 66 22.17 2.06 8.59
N THR A 67 23.20 1.31 8.99
CA THR A 67 23.31 -0.12 8.67
C THR A 67 22.87 -0.94 9.86
N ILE A 68 21.69 -1.55 9.80
CA ILE A 68 21.10 -2.31 10.90
C ILE A 68 21.60 -3.77 10.85
N PRO A 69 22.32 -4.25 11.88
CA PRO A 69 22.75 -5.64 11.94
C PRO A 69 21.61 -6.55 12.42
N LEU A 70 21.20 -7.51 11.59
CA LEU A 70 20.14 -8.49 11.88
C LEU A 70 20.70 -9.82 12.42
N ARG A 71 21.95 -9.84 12.90
CA ARG A 71 22.61 -11.05 13.43
C ARG A 71 21.79 -11.73 14.53
N LYS A 72 21.14 -10.95 15.41
CA LYS A 72 20.30 -11.45 16.51
C LYS A 72 19.07 -12.23 16.03
N VAL A 73 18.63 -12.02 14.79
CA VAL A 73 17.49 -12.77 14.20
C VAL A 73 17.80 -14.27 14.10
N TRP A 74 19.06 -14.63 13.84
CA TRP A 74 19.47 -16.01 13.56
C TRP A 74 19.43 -16.92 14.79
N ILE A 75 19.36 -16.33 15.99
CA ILE A 75 19.15 -17.03 17.27
C ILE A 75 17.71 -17.57 17.35
N SER A 76 16.75 -16.90 16.70
CA SER A 76 15.35 -17.29 16.72
C SER A 76 15.06 -18.50 15.81
N PRO A 77 14.02 -19.30 16.12
CA PRO A 77 13.57 -20.41 15.27
C PRO A 77 13.30 -19.97 13.84
N ARG A 78 13.59 -20.84 12.85
CA ARG A 78 13.56 -20.51 11.41
C ARG A 78 12.27 -19.80 10.98
N LYS A 79 11.11 -20.33 11.37
CA LYS A 79 9.78 -19.81 11.01
C LYS A 79 9.41 -18.46 11.65
N LYS A 80 10.25 -17.89 12.53
CA LYS A 80 9.96 -16.62 13.22
C LYS A 80 10.98 -15.53 12.90
N ARG A 81 11.89 -15.78 11.95
CA ARG A 81 13.04 -14.90 11.70
C ARG A 81 12.65 -13.59 11.02
N ALA A 82 11.98 -13.59 9.87
CA ALA A 82 11.57 -12.34 9.22
C ALA A 82 10.68 -11.44 10.12
N PRO A 83 9.65 -11.98 10.82
CA PRO A 83 8.89 -11.18 11.80
C PRO A 83 9.74 -10.65 12.96
N LYS A 84 10.80 -11.36 13.35
CA LYS A 84 11.73 -10.87 14.39
C LYS A 84 12.67 -9.79 13.82
N ALA A 85 13.04 -9.87 12.54
CA ALA A 85 13.87 -8.87 11.88
C ALA A 85 13.17 -7.50 11.87
N GLY A 86 11.88 -7.45 11.50
CA GLY A 86 11.09 -6.21 11.56
C GLY A 86 11.05 -5.60 12.96
N ARG A 87 10.89 -6.44 14.00
CA ARG A 87 10.95 -5.97 15.41
C ARG A 87 12.32 -5.39 15.77
N ILE A 88 13.40 -5.99 15.30
CA ILE A 88 14.76 -5.48 15.56
C ILE A 88 14.99 -4.15 14.86
N VAL A 89 14.50 -3.98 13.62
CA VAL A 89 14.55 -2.69 12.91
C VAL A 89 13.80 -1.63 13.73
N LYS A 90 12.56 -1.93 14.17
CA LYS A 90 11.78 -1.04 15.04
C LYS A 90 12.53 -0.66 16.32
N SER A 91 13.06 -1.64 17.07
CA SER A 91 13.83 -1.37 18.28
C SER A 91 15.13 -0.59 18.02
N PHE A 92 15.76 -0.81 16.86
CA PHE A 92 16.96 -0.06 16.47
C PHE A 92 16.64 1.41 16.25
N VAL A 93 15.58 1.70 15.48
CA VAL A 93 15.18 3.08 15.18
C VAL A 93 14.75 3.81 16.44
N ILE A 94 13.92 3.19 17.28
CA ILE A 94 13.50 3.76 18.58
C ILE A 94 14.72 4.17 19.43
N LYS A 95 15.72 3.29 19.52
CA LYS A 95 16.93 3.56 20.30
C LYS A 95 17.78 4.70 19.73
N HIS A 96 17.90 4.80 18.40
CA HIS A 96 18.86 5.73 17.77
C HIS A 96 18.25 7.10 17.44
N MET A 97 16.96 7.16 17.13
CA MET A 97 16.23 8.42 16.94
C MET A 97 15.62 8.94 18.25
N LYS A 98 15.83 8.23 19.38
CA LYS A 98 15.32 8.55 20.71
C LYS A 98 13.79 8.77 20.71
N VAL A 99 13.10 7.91 19.96
CA VAL A 99 11.65 7.94 19.85
C VAL A 99 11.07 7.59 21.20
N ARG A 100 10.42 8.55 21.85
CA ARG A 100 9.72 8.29 23.11
C ARG A 100 8.51 7.45 22.76
N THR A 101 8.48 6.22 23.24
CA THR A 101 7.31 5.35 23.11
C THR A 101 6.42 5.67 24.31
N GLU A 102 5.10 5.72 24.08
CA GLU A 102 3.96 6.06 24.97
C GLU A 102 4.03 5.69 26.47
N ALA A 103 5.00 4.90 26.92
CA ALA A 103 5.17 4.47 28.30
C ALA A 103 5.80 5.52 29.24
N ASP A 104 6.42 6.59 28.72
CA ASP A 104 7.20 7.57 29.51
C ASP A 104 6.68 9.02 29.40
N GLU A 105 5.38 9.26 29.62
CA GLU A 105 4.72 10.59 29.77
C GLU A 105 3.97 11.13 28.52
N GLU A 106 2.77 11.66 28.79
CA GLU A 106 1.57 11.87 27.97
C GLU A 106 1.65 12.82 26.76
N GLU A 107 2.82 13.27 26.33
CA GLU A 107 2.93 14.30 25.30
C GLU A 107 3.62 13.75 24.03
N GLU A 108 2.78 13.41 23.04
CA GLU A 108 3.12 13.03 21.66
C GLU A 108 3.71 11.63 21.45
N ALA A 109 2.83 10.68 21.13
CA ALA A 109 3.22 9.38 20.60
C ALA A 109 3.92 9.55 19.24
N GLU A 110 5.26 9.56 19.22
CA GLU A 110 6.01 9.58 17.96
C GLU A 110 5.68 8.30 17.15
N LYS A 111 5.01 8.49 16.01
CA LYS A 111 4.57 7.41 15.14
C LYS A 111 5.74 6.90 14.30
N LEU A 112 6.08 5.62 14.46
CA LEU A 112 7.07 4.95 13.60
C LEU A 112 6.38 4.31 12.39
N VAL A 113 6.68 4.82 11.20
CA VAL A 113 6.22 4.26 9.93
C VAL A 113 7.39 3.55 9.23
N ILE A 114 7.19 2.28 8.88
CA ILE A 114 8.16 1.50 8.12
C ILE A 114 7.59 1.36 6.71
N SER A 115 8.35 1.78 5.71
CA SER A 115 7.96 1.61 4.31
C SER A 115 7.83 0.15 3.91
N ASN A 116 6.98 -0.11 2.92
CA ASN A 116 6.78 -1.46 2.39
C ASN A 116 8.05 -2.02 1.76
N GLU A 117 8.88 -1.19 1.09
CA GLU A 117 10.15 -1.62 0.49
C GLU A 117 11.10 -2.28 1.50
N VAL A 118 11.20 -1.71 2.71
CA VAL A 118 12.01 -2.28 3.80
C VAL A 118 11.44 -3.63 4.23
N ASN A 119 10.12 -3.74 4.33
CA ASN A 119 9.48 -5.01 4.67
C ASN A 119 9.73 -6.05 3.56
N GLU A 120 9.48 -5.73 2.30
CA GLU A 120 9.74 -6.61 1.16
C GLU A 120 11.20 -7.08 1.12
N LYS A 121 12.16 -6.18 1.38
CA LYS A 121 13.57 -6.56 1.47
C LYS A 121 13.83 -7.57 2.59
N LEU A 122 13.20 -7.40 3.76
CA LEU A 122 13.29 -8.35 4.86
C LEU A 122 12.70 -9.73 4.51
N TRP A 123 11.65 -9.76 3.68
CA TRP A 123 10.94 -10.96 3.25
C TRP A 123 11.41 -11.54 1.90
N SER A 124 12.35 -10.89 1.20
CA SER A 124 12.84 -11.24 -0.14
C SER A 124 13.30 -12.69 -0.31
N ARG A 125 13.81 -13.33 0.75
CA ARG A 125 14.25 -14.74 0.75
C ARG A 125 13.32 -15.65 1.57
N GLY A 126 12.10 -15.19 1.83
CA GLY A 126 11.11 -15.85 2.66
C GLY A 126 11.36 -15.72 4.17
N ILE A 127 10.47 -16.36 4.94
CA ILE A 127 10.42 -16.21 6.41
C ILE A 127 11.68 -16.72 7.13
N GLU A 128 12.39 -17.70 6.55
CA GLU A 128 13.48 -18.42 7.19
C GLU A 128 14.85 -17.75 7.08
N LYS A 129 15.06 -16.94 6.03
CA LYS A 129 16.38 -16.44 5.62
C LYS A 129 16.40 -14.92 5.39
N PRO A 130 15.99 -14.09 6.37
CA PRO A 130 16.09 -12.64 6.21
C PRO A 130 17.56 -12.21 6.00
N PRO A 131 17.80 -11.06 5.34
CA PRO A 131 19.13 -10.48 5.18
C PRO A 131 19.90 -10.36 6.51
N ARG A 132 21.24 -10.42 6.44
CA ARG A 132 22.11 -10.32 7.64
C ARG A 132 22.32 -8.87 8.10
N LYS A 133 22.25 -7.93 7.16
CA LYS A 133 22.33 -6.49 7.35
C LYS A 133 21.28 -5.86 6.43
N ILE A 134 20.82 -4.67 6.80
CA ILE A 134 19.96 -3.84 5.95
C ILE A 134 20.37 -2.38 6.18
N ARG A 135 20.64 -1.66 5.10
CA ARG A 135 20.89 -0.23 5.08
C ARG A 135 19.56 0.47 4.92
N VAL A 136 19.26 1.34 5.86
CA VAL A 136 18.01 2.11 5.87
C VAL A 136 18.33 3.58 5.98
N ARG A 137 17.52 4.38 5.30
CA ARG A 137 17.43 5.83 5.47
C ARG A 137 16.31 6.07 6.46
N VAL A 138 16.61 6.77 7.54
CA VAL A 138 15.61 7.13 8.56
C VAL A 138 15.45 8.63 8.51
N VAL A 139 14.22 9.06 8.31
CA VAL A 139 13.80 10.46 8.18
C VAL A 139 12.93 10.80 9.39
N LYS A 140 13.19 11.94 10.03
CA LYS A 140 12.32 12.49 11.08
C LYS A 140 11.68 13.78 10.56
N ASP A 141 10.36 13.80 10.63
CA ASP A 141 9.52 14.92 10.18
C ASP A 141 9.30 15.91 11.34
N LYS A 142 8.90 17.15 11.01
CA LYS A 142 8.57 18.20 12.02
C LYS A 142 7.48 17.76 12.99
N GLU A 143 6.56 16.89 12.54
CA GLU A 143 5.46 16.32 13.33
C GLU A 143 5.90 15.16 14.24
N GLY A 144 7.20 14.87 14.34
CA GLY A 144 7.72 13.79 15.18
C GLY A 144 7.50 12.39 14.62
N VAL A 145 6.97 12.26 13.39
CA VAL A 145 6.86 10.99 12.68
C VAL A 145 8.24 10.55 12.20
N VAL A 146 8.56 9.27 12.39
CA VAL A 146 9.82 8.69 11.94
C VAL A 146 9.54 7.68 10.85
N THR A 147 10.02 7.99 9.64
CA THR A 147 9.82 7.16 8.45
C THR A 147 11.10 6.42 8.08
N VAL A 148 10.98 5.09 7.91
CA VAL A 148 12.11 4.21 7.56
C VAL A 148 11.99 3.81 6.09
N LEU A 149 12.94 4.25 5.28
CA LEU A 149 13.06 3.98 3.85
C LEU A 149 14.25 3.05 3.56
N LEU A 150 14.17 2.32 2.45
CA LEU A 150 15.30 1.51 1.98
C LEU A 150 16.40 2.43 1.44
N ALA A 151 17.64 2.19 1.85
CA ALA A 151 18.78 2.92 1.30
C ALA A 151 19.35 2.17 0.10
N GLU A 152 19.80 2.90 -0.92
CA GLU A 152 20.38 2.32 -2.13
C GLU A 152 21.70 1.58 -1.83
N GLY A 153 21.79 0.32 -2.28
CA GLY A 153 23.00 -0.51 -2.22
C GLY A 153 22.95 -1.74 -1.32
N ASP A 154 21.85 -2.50 -1.34
CA ASP A 154 21.64 -3.76 -0.60
C ASP A 154 21.01 -4.87 -1.46
#